data_AF-A0A834HS11-F1
#
_entry.id   AF-A0A834HS11-F1
#
_cell.length_a   1.000
_cell.length_b   1.000
_cell.length_c   1.000
_cell.angle_alpha   90.00
_cell.angle_beta   90.00
_cell.angle_gamma   90.00
#
_symmetry.space_group_name_H-M   'P 1'
#
loop_
_entity.id
_entity.type
_entity.pdbx_description
1 polymer ?
#
loop_
_entity_poly.entity_id
_entity_poly.type
_entity_poly.pdbx_seq_one_letter_code
_entity_poly.pdbx_strand_id
1 'polypeptide(L)'
;MSTEDGERSGHPKGLVTDENIKKIHKMISNGRKLKLNEIADTLKISTERVHHIIHKYLGMRELCAKWVPRELTFDQKQHRVDDSEQCLKMIKCNKSKKKVLPHQDNASCYKAVKTMAKIHELGFELLPHLPYSSDLSPSEYFLFSDLKRMLAGNKGPSNKEVIAETEAYFQGNDKS
;
A
#
# COMPACT_ATOMS: atom_id res chain seq x y z
N MET A 1 -60.88 18.96 -28.71
CA MET A 1 -61.00 18.23 -27.43
C MET A 1 -59.62 17.65 -27.18
N SER A 2 -58.76 18.40 -26.47
CA SER A 2 -57.37 18.01 -26.24
C SER A 2 -57.32 17.14 -24.99
N THR A 3 -56.84 15.91 -25.12
CA THR A 3 -56.59 15.02 -23.98
C THR A 3 -55.20 15.34 -23.45
N GLU A 4 -55.15 16.00 -22.30
CA GLU A 4 -53.93 16.25 -21.55
C GLU A 4 -53.50 14.95 -20.86
N ASP A 5 -52.34 14.41 -21.25
CA ASP A 5 -51.76 13.24 -20.57
C ASP A 5 -51.37 13.63 -19.15
N GLY A 6 -51.96 12.96 -18.15
CA GLY A 6 -51.62 13.13 -16.75
C GLY A 6 -50.19 12.69 -16.46
N GLU A 7 -49.56 13.29 -15.44
CA GLU A 7 -48.19 12.96 -15.03
C GLU A 7 -48.04 11.45 -14.78
N ARG A 8 -47.16 10.83 -15.56
CA ARG A 8 -46.86 9.40 -15.46
C ARG A 8 -46.17 9.15 -14.11
N SER A 9 -46.82 8.40 -13.22
CA SER A 9 -46.19 7.96 -11.97
C SER A 9 -45.02 7.03 -12.28
N GLY A 10 -43.81 7.59 -12.22
CA GLY A 10 -42.59 6.80 -12.28
C GLY A 10 -42.51 5.80 -11.11
N HIS A 11 -41.82 4.69 -11.34
CA HIS A 11 -41.52 3.66 -10.34
C HIS A 11 -41.09 4.30 -9.01
N PRO A 12 -41.68 3.90 -7.87
CA PRO A 12 -41.48 4.62 -6.62
C PRO A 12 -40.00 4.64 -6.24
N LYS A 13 -39.45 5.84 -6.00
CA LYS A 13 -38.11 6.04 -5.39
C LYS A 13 -38.06 5.63 -3.91
N GLY A 14 -39.12 5.00 -3.40
CA GLY A 14 -39.42 4.83 -1.98
C GLY A 14 -38.99 3.50 -1.34
N LEU A 15 -37.79 2.98 -1.65
CA LEU A 15 -37.26 1.83 -0.88
C LEU A 15 -35.83 2.04 -0.34
N VAL A 16 -35.26 3.23 -0.54
CA VAL A 16 -34.07 3.68 0.19
C VAL A 16 -34.55 4.35 1.46
N THR A 17 -34.95 3.56 2.46
CA THR A 17 -35.29 4.10 3.79
C THR A 17 -34.01 4.47 4.53
N ASP A 18 -34.05 5.55 5.31
CA ASP A 18 -32.92 5.99 6.13
C ASP A 18 -32.46 4.89 7.12
N GLU A 19 -33.40 4.04 7.53
CA GLU A 19 -33.14 2.83 8.31
C GLU A 19 -32.25 1.81 7.58
N ASN A 20 -32.50 1.56 6.30
CA ASN A 20 -31.70 0.65 5.49
C ASN A 20 -30.30 1.22 5.25
N ILE A 21 -30.17 2.54 5.01
CA ILE A 21 -28.88 3.21 4.90
C ILE A 21 -28.06 3.03 6.19
N LYS A 22 -28.67 3.32 7.35
CA LYS A 22 -28.03 3.19 8.67
C LYS A 22 -27.63 1.75 8.96
N LYS A 23 -28.48 0.77 8.63
CA LYS A 23 -28.18 -0.67 8.81
C LYS A 23 -26.99 -1.10 7.94
N ILE A 24 -26.98 -0.74 6.66
CA ILE A 24 -25.87 -1.04 5.74
C ILE A 24 -24.58 -0.41 6.26
N HIS A 25 -24.61 0.86 6.67
CA HIS A 25 -23.46 1.55 7.23
C HIS A 25 -22.91 0.85 8.48
N LYS A 26 -23.79 0.41 9.39
CA LYS A 26 -23.42 -0.34 10.61
C LYS A 26 -22.77 -1.68 10.26
N MET A 27 -23.33 -2.43 9.31
CA MET A 27 -22.76 -3.71 8.87
C MET A 27 -21.34 -3.53 8.30
N ILE A 28 -21.15 -2.57 7.40
CA ILE A 28 -19.83 -2.27 6.80
C ILE A 28 -18.81 -1.82 7.86
N SER A 29 -19.26 -1.02 8.84
CA SER A 29 -18.40 -0.57 9.93
C SER A 29 -17.91 -1.73 10.80
N ASN A 30 -18.75 -2.76 11.02
CA ASN A 30 -18.39 -3.96 11.78
C ASN A 30 -17.55 -4.95 10.97
N GLY A 31 -17.74 -5.00 9.65
CA GLY A 31 -17.06 -5.94 8.76
C GLY A 31 -16.67 -5.30 7.44
N ARG A 32 -15.39 -4.92 7.30
CA ARG A 32 -14.88 -4.24 6.09
C ARG A 32 -14.88 -5.13 4.84
N LYS A 33 -14.96 -6.46 4.97
CA LYS A 33 -14.87 -7.44 3.87
C LYS A 33 -16.21 -8.13 3.55
N LEU A 34 -17.34 -7.53 3.93
CA LEU A 34 -18.66 -8.10 3.65
C LEU A 34 -18.94 -8.12 2.14
N LYS A 35 -19.55 -9.21 1.67
CA LYS A 35 -19.99 -9.30 0.28
C LYS A 35 -21.33 -8.57 0.10
N LEU A 36 -21.53 -7.98 -1.08
CA LEU A 36 -22.81 -7.33 -1.43
C LEU A 36 -24.01 -8.28 -1.27
N ASN A 37 -23.83 -9.56 -1.60
CA ASN A 37 -24.87 -10.59 -1.46
C ASN A 37 -25.26 -10.82 0.01
N GLU A 38 -24.30 -10.83 0.93
CA GLU A 38 -24.57 -11.04 2.37
C GLU A 38 -25.41 -9.89 2.95
N ILE A 39 -25.16 -8.66 2.49
CA ILE A 39 -25.93 -7.47 2.88
C ILE A 39 -27.33 -7.50 2.23
N ALA A 40 -27.42 -7.90 0.96
CA ALA A 40 -28.68 -8.05 0.25
C ALA A 40 -29.58 -9.11 0.92
N ASP A 41 -29.02 -10.27 1.27
CA ASP A 41 -29.75 -11.40 1.85
C ASP A 41 -30.25 -11.13 3.26
N THR A 42 -29.49 -10.36 4.04
CA THR A 42 -29.84 -9.96 5.42
C THR A 42 -30.94 -8.91 5.44
N LEU A 43 -30.89 -7.92 4.54
CA LEU A 43 -31.87 -6.84 4.47
C LEU A 43 -33.05 -7.15 3.53
N LYS A 44 -32.99 -8.27 2.80
CA LYS A 44 -33.97 -8.65 1.75
C LYS A 44 -34.16 -7.55 0.71
N ILE A 45 -33.06 -6.93 0.31
CA ILE A 45 -32.99 -5.87 -0.71
C ILE A 45 -32.21 -6.42 -1.91
N SER A 46 -32.48 -5.94 -3.12
CA SER A 46 -31.67 -6.33 -4.28
C SER A 46 -30.22 -5.86 -4.15
N THR A 47 -29.29 -6.67 -4.65
CA THR A 47 -27.85 -6.37 -4.69
C THR A 47 -27.54 -5.04 -5.37
N GLU A 48 -28.23 -4.75 -6.49
CA GLU A 48 -28.15 -3.48 -7.22
C GLU A 48 -28.47 -2.28 -6.34
N ARG A 49 -29.46 -2.42 -5.46
CA ARG A 49 -29.89 -1.34 -4.56
C ARG A 49 -28.88 -1.15 -3.42
N VAL A 50 -28.32 -2.23 -2.88
CA VAL A 50 -27.23 -2.16 -1.89
C VAL A 50 -26.02 -1.45 -2.50
N HIS A 51 -25.61 -1.83 -3.72
CA HIS A 51 -24.53 -1.16 -4.46
C HIS A 51 -24.83 0.32 -4.67
N HIS A 52 -26.06 0.66 -5.09
CA HIS A 52 -26.50 2.05 -5.24
C HIS A 52 -26.44 2.84 -3.92
N ILE A 53 -26.85 2.25 -2.79
CA ILE A 53 -26.79 2.90 -1.47
C ILE A 53 -25.34 3.16 -1.05
N ILE A 54 -24.46 2.18 -1.19
CA ILE A 54 -23.05 2.30 -0.83
C ILE A 54 -22.36 3.41 -1.63
N HIS A 55 -22.59 3.44 -2.95
CA HIS A 55 -21.92 4.41 -3.82
C HIS A 55 -22.55 5.80 -3.80
N LYS A 56 -23.89 5.91 -3.81
CA LYS A 56 -24.59 7.20 -3.95
C LYS A 56 -24.93 7.87 -2.63
N TYR A 57 -25.29 7.11 -1.60
CA TYR A 57 -25.73 7.66 -0.32
C TYR A 57 -24.62 7.66 0.72
N LEU A 58 -23.82 6.59 0.79
CA LEU A 58 -22.67 6.53 1.71
C LEU A 58 -21.37 7.09 1.10
N GLY A 59 -21.32 7.29 -0.23
CA GLY A 59 -20.13 7.79 -0.93
C GLY A 59 -18.91 6.86 -0.83
N MET A 60 -19.14 5.58 -0.53
CA MET A 60 -18.07 4.60 -0.34
C MET A 60 -17.67 4.00 -1.69
N ARG A 61 -16.42 3.51 -1.77
CA ARG A 61 -15.89 2.80 -2.93
C ARG A 61 -15.37 1.43 -2.50
N GLU A 62 -15.59 0.45 -3.36
CA GLU A 62 -14.95 -0.85 -3.20
C GLU A 62 -13.45 -0.70 -3.52
N LEU A 63 -12.61 -1.20 -2.61
CA LEU A 63 -11.16 -1.20 -2.75
C LEU A 63 -10.66 -2.63 -2.65
N CYS A 64 -9.80 -3.03 -3.57
CA CYS A 64 -9.07 -4.29 -3.43
C CYS A 64 -8.10 -4.17 -2.24
N ALA A 65 -8.11 -5.18 -1.37
CA ALA A 65 -7.12 -5.26 -0.30
C ALA A 65 -5.71 -5.34 -0.91
N LYS A 66 -4.77 -4.58 -0.34
CA LYS A 66 -3.36 -4.67 -0.73
C LYS A 66 -2.77 -5.95 -0.16
N TRP A 67 -1.95 -6.64 -0.97
CA TRP A 67 -1.20 -7.79 -0.50
C TRP A 67 -0.11 -7.33 0.48
N VAL A 68 -0.02 -8.00 1.63
CA VAL A 68 1.00 -7.76 2.64
C VAL A 68 1.84 -9.03 2.76
N PRO A 69 3.17 -8.97 2.60
CA PRO A 69 4.01 -10.17 2.51
C PRO A 69 3.95 -11.12 3.71
N ARG A 70 3.65 -10.59 4.89
CA ARG A 70 3.67 -11.36 6.14
C ARG A 70 2.74 -10.75 7.18
N GLU A 71 2.06 -11.61 7.93
CA GLU A 71 1.41 -11.21 9.17
C GLU A 71 2.44 -11.14 10.29
N LEU A 72 2.58 -9.95 10.89
CA LEU A 72 3.54 -9.70 11.95
C LEU A 72 2.94 -9.98 13.32
N THR A 73 3.74 -10.57 14.20
CA THR A 73 3.39 -10.73 15.62
C THR A 73 3.36 -9.38 16.33
N PHE A 74 2.80 -9.33 17.54
CA PHE A 74 2.77 -8.11 18.35
C PHE A 74 4.19 -7.58 18.61
N ASP A 75 5.10 -8.44 19.06
CA ASP A 75 6.49 -8.05 19.36
C ASP A 75 7.23 -7.54 18.13
N GLN A 76 6.99 -8.16 16.96
CA GLN A 76 7.56 -7.70 15.69
C GLN A 76 7.06 -6.31 15.32
N LYS A 77 5.80 -5.98 15.62
CA LYS A 77 5.26 -4.63 15.39
C LYS A 77 5.87 -3.62 16.36
N GLN A 78 6.07 -3.99 17.63
CA GLN A 78 6.68 -3.10 18.60
C GLN A 78 8.12 -2.78 18.24
N HIS A 79 8.95 -3.80 17.98
CA HIS A 79 10.32 -3.60 17.50
C HIS A 79 10.35 -2.71 16.26
N ARG A 80 9.40 -2.87 15.34
CA ARG A 80 9.31 -2.01 14.14
C ARG A 80 9.17 -0.53 14.48
N VAL A 81 8.39 -0.19 15.51
CA VAL A 81 8.24 1.18 15.98
C VAL A 81 9.55 1.66 16.60
N ASP A 82 10.11 0.88 17.51
CA ASP A 82 11.32 1.23 18.26
C ASP A 82 12.52 1.51 17.32
N ASP A 83 12.76 0.63 16.35
CA ASP A 83 13.84 0.77 15.37
C ASP A 83 13.60 1.94 14.41
N SER A 84 12.34 2.23 14.06
CA SER A 84 11.99 3.40 13.24
C SER A 84 12.26 4.70 14.00
N GLU A 85 11.92 4.75 15.29
CA GLU A 85 12.23 5.88 16.16
C GLU A 85 13.74 6.07 16.33
N GLN A 86 14.48 4.96 16.49
CA GLN A 86 15.94 4.99 16.57
C GLN A 86 16.57 5.50 15.26
N CYS A 87 16.14 4.99 14.10
CA CYS A 87 16.56 5.48 12.79
C CYS A 87 16.31 6.98 12.65
N LEU A 88 15.11 7.44 12.99
CA LEU A 88 14.73 8.83 12.91
C LEU A 88 15.62 9.71 13.80
N LYS A 89 15.91 9.25 15.02
CA LYS A 89 16.82 9.93 15.95
C LYS A 89 18.23 10.03 15.37
N MET A 90 18.78 8.95 14.82
CA MET A 90 20.10 8.94 14.19
C MET A 90 20.17 9.90 13.01
N ILE A 91 19.18 9.87 12.11
CA ILE A 91 19.09 10.75 10.95
C ILE A 91 19.00 12.22 11.40
N LYS A 92 18.16 12.53 12.39
CA LYS A 92 18.02 13.90 12.93
C LYS A 92 19.33 14.40 13.54
N CYS A 93 20.00 13.59 14.37
CA CYS A 93 21.29 13.94 14.96
C CYS A 93 22.41 14.03 13.92
N ASN A 94 22.29 13.34 12.80
CA ASN A 94 23.25 13.37 11.72
C ASN A 94 23.11 14.59 10.79
N LYS A 95 22.00 15.34 10.85
CA LYS A 95 21.83 16.58 10.06
C LYS A 95 22.96 17.59 10.29
N SER A 96 23.47 17.68 11.51
CA SER A 96 24.61 18.55 11.86
C SER A 96 25.96 17.90 11.56
N LYS A 97 26.07 16.58 11.75
CA LYS A 97 27.33 15.82 11.58
C LYS A 97 27.68 15.51 10.12
N LYS A 98 26.67 15.51 9.23
CA LYS A 98 26.79 15.20 7.78
C LYS A 98 27.58 13.92 7.47
N LYS A 99 27.49 12.90 8.34
CA LYS A 99 28.13 11.60 8.09
C LYS A 99 27.29 10.79 7.11
N VAL A 100 27.94 9.88 6.39
CA VAL A 100 27.24 8.85 5.63
C VAL A 100 26.78 7.76 6.59
N LEU A 101 25.48 7.47 6.60
CA LEU A 101 24.87 6.41 7.38
C LEU A 101 24.34 5.34 6.42
N PRO A 102 25.07 4.24 6.21
CA PRO A 102 24.60 3.17 5.34
C PRO A 102 23.30 2.57 5.89
N HIS A 103 22.39 2.26 4.99
CA HIS A 103 21.17 1.52 5.27
C HIS A 103 21.21 0.24 4.44
N GLN A 104 21.11 -0.91 5.09
CA GLN A 104 21.15 -2.23 4.46
C GLN A 104 20.04 -3.10 5.03
N ASP A 105 19.55 -4.05 4.23
CA ASP A 105 18.58 -5.00 4.70
C ASP A 105 19.22 -6.07 5.62
N ASN A 106 18.36 -6.93 6.15
CA ASN A 106 18.76 -7.93 7.14
C ASN A 106 19.23 -9.26 6.51
N ALA A 107 19.66 -9.26 5.23
CA ALA A 107 20.12 -10.48 4.57
C ALA A 107 21.38 -11.05 5.25
N SER A 108 21.56 -12.37 5.16
CA SER A 108 22.63 -13.08 5.88
C SER A 108 24.04 -12.62 5.48
N CYS A 109 24.23 -12.23 4.21
CA CYS A 109 25.50 -11.71 3.71
C CYS A 109 25.88 -10.35 4.33
N TYR A 110 24.91 -9.49 4.65
CA TYR A 110 25.17 -8.18 5.26
C TYR A 110 25.44 -8.30 6.77
N LYS A 111 24.85 -9.30 7.43
CA LYS A 111 25.14 -9.63 8.83
C LYS A 111 26.38 -10.49 9.06
N ALA A 112 27.06 -10.91 8.00
CA ALA A 112 28.25 -11.73 8.13
C ALA A 112 29.36 -10.96 8.85
N VAL A 113 30.15 -11.67 9.68
CA VAL A 113 31.26 -11.10 10.44
C VAL A 113 32.24 -10.35 9.55
N LYS A 114 32.54 -10.89 8.35
CA LYS A 114 33.43 -10.24 7.39
C LYS A 114 32.90 -8.88 6.93
N THR A 115 31.61 -8.79 6.64
CA THR A 115 30.96 -7.55 6.18
C THR A 115 30.93 -6.53 7.31
N MET A 116 30.49 -6.93 8.50
CA MET A 116 30.44 -6.04 9.68
C MET A 116 31.83 -5.55 10.07
N ALA A 117 32.84 -6.43 10.07
CA ALA A 117 34.22 -6.03 10.33
C ALA A 117 34.69 -4.98 9.34
N LYS A 118 34.36 -5.11 8.05
CA LYS A 118 34.73 -4.12 7.04
C LYS A 118 34.00 -2.78 7.23
N ILE A 119 32.72 -2.81 7.59
CA ILE A 119 31.95 -1.59 7.90
C ILE A 119 32.61 -0.82 9.06
N HIS A 120 32.99 -1.53 10.12
CA HIS A 120 33.70 -0.94 11.26
C HIS A 120 35.11 -0.45 10.89
N GLU A 121 35.87 -1.21 10.10
CA GLU A 121 37.20 -0.81 9.60
C GLU A 121 37.13 0.49 8.77
N LEU A 122 36.07 0.64 7.96
CA LEU A 122 35.81 1.85 7.17
C LEU A 122 35.22 3.00 8.00
N GLY A 123 34.94 2.79 9.28
CA GLY A 123 34.42 3.81 10.20
C GLY A 123 32.96 4.20 9.97
N PHE A 124 32.19 3.37 9.26
CA PHE A 124 30.77 3.64 9.04
C PHE A 124 29.91 3.22 10.24
N GLU A 125 28.90 4.03 10.53
CA GLU A 125 27.86 3.73 11.51
C GLU A 125 26.61 3.27 10.75
N LEU A 126 26.25 2.00 10.91
CA LEU A 126 25.11 1.38 10.21
C LEU A 126 23.79 1.79 10.87
N LEU A 127 22.78 2.13 10.06
CA LEU A 127 21.42 2.33 10.56
C LEU A 127 20.79 0.97 10.96
N PRO A 128 20.06 0.91 12.09
CA PRO A 128 19.35 -0.30 12.47
C PRO A 128 18.25 -0.64 11.45
N HIS A 129 18.04 -1.92 11.18
CA HIS A 129 17.00 -2.39 10.26
C HIS A 129 16.36 -3.69 10.74
N LEU A 130 15.05 -3.83 10.56
CA LEU A 130 14.30 -4.96 11.10
C LEU A 130 14.26 -6.17 10.16
N PRO A 131 14.13 -7.40 10.70
CA PRO A 131 13.63 -8.52 9.93
C PRO A 131 12.27 -8.17 9.28
N TYR A 132 12.10 -8.52 8.00
CA TYR A 132 10.81 -8.43 7.28
C TYR A 132 10.21 -7.01 7.18
N SER A 133 11.06 -6.00 6.98
CA SER A 133 10.67 -4.60 6.84
C SER A 133 11.04 -4.03 5.47
N SER A 134 10.71 -4.75 4.40
CA SER A 134 10.96 -4.25 3.03
C SER A 134 10.28 -2.90 2.76
N ASP A 135 9.18 -2.60 3.46
CA ASP A 135 8.50 -1.31 3.38
C ASP A 135 9.27 -0.15 4.03
N LEU A 136 10.30 -0.44 4.83
CA LEU A 136 11.21 0.58 5.38
C LEU A 136 12.45 0.78 4.51
N SER A 137 12.70 -0.09 3.53
CA SER A 137 13.87 0.03 2.65
C SER A 137 13.57 0.93 1.44
N PRO A 138 14.25 2.09 1.30
CA PRO A 138 14.06 2.99 0.15
C PRO A 138 14.30 2.32 -1.20
N SER A 139 15.23 1.37 -1.28
CA SER A 139 15.49 0.64 -2.51
C SER A 139 14.27 -0.20 -2.93
N GLU A 140 13.59 -0.82 -1.97
CA GLU A 140 12.46 -1.71 -2.22
C GLU A 140 11.19 -0.94 -2.60
N TYR A 141 10.80 0.09 -1.85
CA TYR A 141 9.52 0.76 -2.10
C TYR A 141 9.60 1.80 -3.23
N PHE A 142 10.75 2.47 -3.42
CA PHE A 142 10.88 3.54 -4.41
C PHE A 142 11.60 3.03 -5.68
N LEU A 143 12.88 2.70 -5.56
CA LEU A 143 13.74 2.40 -6.72
C LEU A 143 13.26 1.16 -7.49
N PHE A 144 13.09 0.03 -6.82
CA PHE A 144 12.71 -1.22 -7.49
C PHE A 144 11.26 -1.21 -7.98
N SER A 145 10.36 -0.43 -7.37
CA SER A 145 9.00 -0.24 -7.88
C SER A 145 9.01 0.44 -9.25
N ASP A 146 9.84 1.47 -9.41
CA ASP A 146 9.95 2.22 -10.66
C ASP A 146 10.68 1.40 -11.74
N LEU A 147 11.78 0.74 -11.39
CA LEU A 147 12.50 -0.17 -12.29
C LEU A 147 11.60 -1.32 -12.78
N LYS A 148 10.82 -1.95 -11.88
CA LYS A 148 9.86 -3.00 -12.27
C LYS A 148 8.81 -2.49 -13.24
N ARG A 149 8.36 -1.25 -13.09
CA ARG A 149 7.41 -0.62 -14.02
C ARG A 149 8.04 -0.38 -15.38
N MET A 150 9.28 0.10 -15.42
CA MET A 150 10.03 0.28 -16.68
C MET A 150 10.21 -1.05 -17.42
N LEU A 151 10.59 -2.10 -16.69
CA LEU A 151 10.85 -3.43 -17.26
C LEU A 151 9.58 -4.24 -17.52
N ALA A 152 8.41 -3.78 -17.06
CA ALA A 152 7.17 -4.53 -17.17
C ALA A 152 6.78 -4.71 -18.65
N GLY A 153 6.60 -5.96 -19.08
CA GLY A 153 6.23 -6.29 -20.45
C GLY A 153 7.42 -6.45 -21.41
N ASN A 154 8.62 -6.01 -21.02
CA ASN A 154 9.83 -6.20 -21.80
C ASN A 154 10.41 -7.60 -21.51
N LYS A 155 10.52 -8.43 -22.54
CA LYS A 155 11.28 -9.68 -22.47
C LYS A 155 12.68 -9.40 -23.01
N GLY A 156 13.58 -8.98 -22.13
CA GLY A 156 14.99 -8.84 -22.48
C GLY A 156 15.54 -10.18 -23.01
N PRO A 157 16.07 -10.26 -24.24
CA PRO A 157 16.61 -11.49 -24.81
C PRO A 157 17.99 -11.86 -24.24
N SER A 158 18.69 -10.93 -23.57
CA SER A 158 20.02 -11.19 -22.98
C SER A 158 20.35 -10.30 -21.78
N ASN A 159 21.27 -10.76 -20.92
CA ASN A 159 21.75 -9.99 -19.76
C ASN A 159 22.39 -8.65 -20.17
N LYS A 160 23.05 -8.58 -21.32
CA LYS A 160 23.70 -7.34 -21.79
C LYS A 160 22.69 -6.22 -22.03
N GLU A 161 21.54 -6.57 -22.59
CA GLU A 161 20.48 -5.62 -22.87
C GLU A 161 19.84 -5.11 -21.58
N VAL A 162 19.58 -6.00 -20.63
CA VAL A 162 19.04 -5.64 -19.30
C VAL A 162 20.00 -4.68 -18.56
N ILE A 163 21.31 -4.93 -18.64
CA ILE A 163 22.32 -4.05 -18.04
C ILE A 163 22.28 -2.66 -18.71
N ALA A 164 22.30 -2.60 -20.04
CA ALA A 164 22.28 -1.33 -20.77
C ALA A 164 21.01 -0.51 -20.50
N GLU A 165 19.84 -1.14 -20.44
CA GLU A 165 18.56 -0.49 -20.11
C GLU A 165 18.57 0.03 -18.65
N THR A 166 19.12 -0.74 -17.73
CA THR A 166 19.27 -0.33 -16.32
C THR A 166 20.23 0.85 -16.19
N GLU A 167 21.36 0.85 -16.90
CA GLU A 167 22.31 1.97 -16.91
C GLU A 167 21.67 3.24 -17.49
N ALA A 168 20.93 3.11 -18.59
CA ALA A 168 20.20 4.22 -19.20
C ALA A 168 19.16 4.84 -18.24
N TYR A 169 18.46 4.00 -17.46
CA TYR A 169 17.53 4.48 -16.42
C TYR A 169 18.22 5.40 -15.40
N PHE A 170 19.38 4.99 -14.89
CA PHE A 170 20.10 5.78 -13.90
C PHE A 170 20.67 7.09 -14.50
N GLN A 171 21.18 7.04 -15.73
CA GLN A 171 21.66 8.25 -16.43
C GLN A 171 20.55 9.28 -16.68
N GLY A 172 19.30 8.83 -16.88
CA GLY A 172 18.14 9.71 -17.03
C GLY A 172 17.73 10.41 -15.73
N ASN A 173 17.97 9.78 -14.58
CA ASN A 173 17.53 10.25 -13.27
C ASN A 173 18.53 11.19 -12.57
N ASP A 174 19.79 11.25 -13.01
CA ASP A 174 20.83 12.14 -12.47
C ASP A 174 20.61 13.65 -12.78
N LYS A 175 19.50 14.00 -13.45
CA LYS A 175 19.20 15.36 -13.93
C LYS A 175 18.09 16.10 -13.16
N SER A 176 17.66 15.62 -11.99
CA SER A 176 16.66 16.30 -11.13
C SER A 176 17.22 16.74 -9.79
#